data_AF-X8IYY8-F1
#
_entry.id   AF-X8IYY8-F1
#
_cell.length_a   1.000
_cell.length_b   1.000
_cell.length_c   1.000
_cell.angle_alpha   90.00
_cell.angle_beta   90.00
_cell.angle_gamma   90.00
#
_symmetry.space_group_name_H-M   'P 1'
#
loop_
_entity.id
_entity.type
_entity.pdbx_description
1 polymer ?
#
loop_
_entity_poly.entity_id
_entity_poly.type
_entity_poly.pdbx_seq_one_letter_code
_entity_poly.pdbx_strand_id
1 'polypeptide(L)'
;MFRLAHALVALLAASPLLAARLRDGSYKISYSPAPCGLETRHYLELTGPTNNVTFNPIPESQAQTWTVRTSATDSTWREIQSEKYPGISLGYPTAKREIRVRGIDENSDNFYYFNLADVAKDGYYYVYPYTSQDMVINGDTRMNPQLRWAYFRGNSTQFPLPMLPLLFTPTTSVTADVDV
;
A
#
# COMPACT_ATOMS: atom_id res chain seq x y z
N MET A 1 -15.62 26.58 52.12
CA MET A 1 -16.17 25.82 50.98
C MET A 1 -15.10 25.76 49.90
N PHE A 2 -14.52 24.58 49.69
CA PHE A 2 -13.55 24.32 48.62
C PHE A 2 -14.27 24.33 47.26
N ARG A 3 -13.74 25.06 46.26
CA ARG A 3 -14.03 24.77 44.85
C ARG A 3 -12.72 24.53 44.12
N LEU A 4 -12.66 23.31 43.59
CA LEU A 4 -11.58 22.71 42.82
C LEU A 4 -11.23 23.53 41.58
N ALA A 5 -9.95 23.41 41.24
CA ALA A 5 -9.29 23.84 40.02
C ALA A 5 -9.86 23.20 38.73
N HIS A 6 -9.19 23.56 37.63
CA HIS A 6 -9.09 22.91 36.31
C HIS A 6 -9.87 23.58 35.18
N ALA A 7 -9.14 24.32 34.35
CA ALA A 7 -9.32 24.29 32.90
C ALA A 7 -8.05 24.79 32.21
N LEU A 8 -7.02 23.94 32.13
CA LEU A 8 -5.99 24.09 31.11
C LEU A 8 -6.45 23.23 29.93
N VAL A 9 -7.16 23.85 28.98
CA VAL A 9 -7.42 23.24 27.67
C VAL A 9 -6.19 23.54 26.81
N ALA A 10 -5.21 22.63 26.83
CA ALA A 10 -4.18 22.61 25.80
C ALA A 10 -4.81 21.99 24.54
N LEU A 11 -5.38 22.85 23.68
CA LEU A 11 -5.79 22.48 22.34
C LEU A 11 -4.51 22.26 21.53
N LEU A 12 -4.01 21.03 21.48
CA LEU A 12 -3.03 20.63 20.47
C LEU A 12 -3.74 20.69 19.12
N ALA A 13 -3.66 21.83 18.46
CA ALA A 13 -3.88 21.92 17.03
C ALA A 13 -2.81 21.05 16.37
N ALA A 14 -3.12 19.77 16.17
CA ALA A 14 -2.42 18.93 15.23
C ALA A 14 -2.60 19.61 13.86
N SER A 15 -1.61 20.42 13.51
CA SER A 15 -1.53 21.02 12.18
C SER A 15 -1.57 19.85 11.21
N PRO A 16 -2.49 19.81 10.22
CA PRO A 16 -2.34 18.91 9.11
C PRO A 16 -1.18 19.46 8.29
N LEU A 17 0.05 19.22 8.75
CA LEU A 17 1.18 19.18 7.85
C LEU A 17 0.72 18.22 6.76
N LEU A 18 0.50 18.77 5.57
CA LEU A 18 0.17 18.02 4.37
C LEU A 18 1.27 16.99 4.21
N ALA A 19 1.05 15.79 4.76
CA ALA A 19 1.84 14.62 4.46
C ALA A 19 1.90 14.55 2.93
N ALA A 20 3.11 14.43 2.39
CA ALA A 20 3.33 14.53 0.95
C ALA A 20 2.59 13.36 0.29
N ARG A 21 1.39 13.63 -0.23
CA ARG A 21 0.55 12.61 -0.88
C ARG A 21 1.34 12.00 -2.04
N LEU A 22 1.37 10.68 -2.12
CA LEU A 22 1.93 9.96 -3.26
C LEU A 22 1.36 10.55 -4.56
N ARG A 23 2.24 11.00 -5.45
CA ARG A 23 1.87 11.54 -6.76
C ARG A 23 1.37 10.42 -7.66
N ASP A 24 0.46 10.76 -8.57
CA ASP A 24 0.06 9.81 -9.61
C ASP A 24 1.25 9.46 -10.50
N GLY A 25 1.36 8.19 -10.91
CA GLY A 25 2.50 7.72 -11.70
C GLY A 25 2.72 6.21 -11.63
N SER A 26 3.86 5.77 -12.15
CA SER A 26 4.24 4.37 -12.26
C SER A 26 5.21 3.96 -11.16
N TYR A 27 4.90 2.86 -10.46
CA TYR A 27 5.62 2.43 -9.27
C TYR A 27 5.87 0.93 -9.25
N LYS A 28 7.01 0.55 -8.66
CA LYS A 28 7.19 -0.76 -8.03
C LYS A 28 6.78 -0.67 -6.57
N ILE A 29 5.86 -1.54 -6.16
CA ILE A 29 5.35 -1.59 -4.77
C ILE A 29 6.02 -2.78 -4.09
N SER A 30 6.64 -2.58 -2.92
CA SER A 30 7.40 -3.65 -2.27
C SER A 30 7.44 -3.53 -0.75
N TYR A 31 7.87 -4.58 -0.06
CA TYR A 31 8.31 -4.48 1.34
C TYR A 31 9.55 -5.35 1.56
N SER A 32 10.28 -5.11 2.66
CA SER A 32 11.34 -6.00 3.12
C SER A 32 10.92 -6.65 4.45
N PRO A 33 10.69 -7.97 4.50
CA PRO A 33 10.19 -8.64 5.71
C PRO A 33 11.17 -8.56 6.89
N ALA A 34 12.48 -8.49 6.65
CA ALA A 34 13.49 -8.49 7.70
C ALA A 34 14.15 -7.12 7.85
N PRO A 35 14.13 -6.50 9.06
CA PRO A 35 14.95 -5.32 9.34
C PRO A 35 16.46 -5.63 9.44
N CYS A 36 16.85 -6.91 9.36
CA CYS A 36 18.16 -7.44 9.76
C CYS A 36 19.17 -7.64 8.60
N GLY A 37 19.17 -6.80 7.56
CA GLY A 37 20.30 -6.74 6.60
C GLY A 37 20.35 -7.82 5.51
N LEU A 38 19.32 -8.63 5.33
CA LEU A 38 19.09 -9.36 4.07
C LEU A 38 18.05 -8.57 3.27
N GLU A 39 18.49 -7.61 2.46
CA GLU A 39 17.68 -6.62 1.74
C GLU A 39 16.77 -7.19 0.64
N THR A 40 16.23 -8.40 0.80
CA THR A 40 15.33 -8.99 -0.20
C THR A 40 13.97 -8.27 -0.18
N ARG A 41 13.83 -7.31 -1.09
CA ARG A 41 12.54 -6.70 -1.42
C ARG A 41 11.64 -7.75 -2.05
N HIS A 42 10.43 -7.86 -1.54
CA HIS A 42 9.37 -8.63 -2.19
C HIS A 42 8.43 -7.65 -2.88
N TYR A 43 8.34 -7.75 -4.20
CA TYR A 43 7.59 -6.85 -5.06
C TYR A 43 6.18 -7.38 -5.28
N LEU A 44 5.18 -6.48 -5.23
CA LEU A 44 3.81 -6.79 -5.55
C LEU A 44 3.72 -7.20 -7.03
N GLU A 45 3.23 -8.39 -7.31
CA GLU A 45 3.30 -9.03 -8.62
C GLU A 45 1.95 -9.63 -9.03
N LEU A 46 1.56 -9.38 -10.27
CA LEU A 46 0.41 -10.00 -10.92
C LEU A 46 0.88 -10.86 -12.09
N THR A 47 0.65 -12.18 -12.02
CA THR A 47 1.09 -13.15 -13.04
C THR A 47 0.01 -13.49 -14.07
N GLY A 48 -1.21 -12.98 -13.88
CA GLY A 48 -2.33 -13.14 -14.80
C GLY A 48 -3.47 -12.18 -14.43
N PRO A 49 -4.34 -11.80 -15.39
CA PRO A 49 -5.27 -10.67 -15.25
C PRO A 49 -6.26 -10.80 -14.09
N THR A 50 -6.68 -12.01 -13.72
CA THR A 50 -7.61 -12.24 -12.61
C THR A 50 -7.00 -13.07 -11.47
N ASN A 51 -5.69 -13.27 -11.49
CA ASN A 51 -4.99 -14.06 -10.49
C ASN A 51 -4.92 -13.33 -9.15
N ASN A 52 -4.79 -14.11 -8.07
CA ASN A 52 -4.37 -13.56 -6.79
C ASN A 52 -2.95 -12.98 -6.92
N VAL A 53 -2.76 -11.80 -6.35
CA VAL A 53 -1.50 -11.05 -6.39
C VAL A 53 -0.56 -11.61 -5.33
N THR A 54 0.72 -11.57 -5.62
CA THR A 54 1.78 -12.08 -4.74
C THR A 54 2.78 -10.98 -4.40
N PHE A 55 3.60 -11.25 -3.39
CA PHE A 55 4.83 -10.54 -3.14
C PHE A 55 5.99 -11.47 -3.51
N ASN A 56 6.66 -11.18 -4.62
CA ASN A 56 7.73 -11.99 -5.21
C ASN A 56 9.12 -11.37 -4.92
N PRO A 57 10.07 -12.12 -4.33
CA PRO A 57 11.43 -11.63 -4.08
C PRO A 57 12.31 -11.52 -5.34
N ILE A 58 11.90 -12.11 -6.47
CA ILE A 58 12.63 -12.07 -7.73
C ILE A 58 12.15 -10.86 -8.54
N PRO A 59 13.00 -9.87 -8.84
CA PRO A 59 12.58 -8.72 -9.64
C PRO A 59 12.14 -9.11 -11.06
N GLU A 60 10.97 -8.66 -11.49
CA GLU A 60 10.45 -8.70 -12.85
C GLU A 60 10.14 -7.27 -13.31
N SER A 61 10.23 -6.97 -14.61
CA SER A 61 10.02 -5.61 -15.12
C SER A 61 8.55 -5.22 -15.16
N GLN A 62 7.71 -5.95 -15.89
CA GLN A 62 6.32 -5.52 -16.15
C GLN A 62 5.31 -6.04 -15.13
N ALA A 63 5.41 -7.31 -14.70
CA ALA A 63 4.42 -7.89 -13.76
C ALA A 63 4.40 -7.22 -12.38
N GLN A 64 5.43 -6.44 -12.07
CA GLN A 64 5.65 -5.76 -10.80
C GLN A 64 5.51 -4.25 -10.88
N THR A 65 5.11 -3.72 -12.04
CA THR A 65 4.91 -2.28 -12.24
C THR A 65 3.43 -1.95 -12.26
N TRP A 66 3.09 -0.93 -11.49
CA TRP A 66 1.72 -0.52 -11.21
C TRP A 66 1.57 0.98 -11.44
N THR A 67 0.58 1.37 -12.22
CA THR A 67 0.15 2.76 -12.31
C THR A 67 -0.75 3.07 -11.13
N VAL A 68 -0.37 4.04 -10.30
CA VAL A 68 -1.16 4.53 -9.17
C VAL A 68 -1.81 5.85 -9.57
N ARG A 69 -3.13 5.95 -9.42
CA ARG A 69 -3.90 7.15 -9.74
C ARG A 69 -4.78 7.57 -8.57
N THR A 70 -4.93 8.88 -8.40
CA THR A 70 -5.90 9.45 -7.46
C THR A 70 -7.29 9.32 -8.07
N SER A 71 -8.26 8.88 -7.27
CA SER A 71 -9.65 8.79 -7.75
C SER A 71 -10.16 10.17 -8.17
N ALA A 72 -10.87 10.24 -9.29
CA ALA A 72 -11.50 11.47 -9.76
C ALA A 72 -12.62 11.95 -8.82
N THR A 73 -13.21 11.05 -8.02
CA THR A 73 -14.33 11.36 -7.12
C THR A 73 -13.91 11.63 -5.68
N ASP A 74 -12.75 11.13 -5.26
CA ASP A 74 -12.22 11.33 -3.91
C ASP A 74 -10.69 11.40 -3.91
N SER A 75 -10.16 12.54 -3.48
CA SER A 75 -8.70 12.79 -3.46
C SER A 75 -7.90 11.91 -2.49
N THR A 76 -8.59 11.18 -1.60
CA THR A 76 -7.99 10.24 -0.64
C THR A 76 -7.88 8.82 -1.17
N TRP A 77 -8.71 8.46 -2.16
CA TRP A 77 -8.74 7.12 -2.72
C TRP A 77 -7.69 6.98 -3.82
N ARG A 78 -7.15 5.77 -3.94
CA ARG A 78 -6.16 5.38 -4.94
C ARG A 78 -6.63 4.17 -5.70
N GLU A 79 -6.51 4.24 -7.02
CA GLU A 79 -6.57 3.09 -7.90
C GLU A 79 -5.15 2.63 -8.21
N ILE A 80 -4.93 1.31 -8.25
CA ILE A 80 -3.63 0.70 -8.52
C ILE A 80 -3.80 -0.26 -9.70
N GLN A 81 -3.39 0.14 -10.89
CA GLN A 81 -3.60 -0.57 -12.14
C GLN A 81 -2.33 -1.30 -12.60
N SER A 82 -2.46 -2.51 -13.14
CA SER A 82 -1.33 -3.26 -13.69
C SER A 82 -0.85 -2.64 -15.00
N GLU A 83 0.47 -2.47 -15.16
CA GLU A 83 1.02 -2.07 -16.47
C GLU A 83 1.17 -3.25 -17.44
N LYS A 84 1.33 -4.47 -16.92
CA LYS A 84 1.43 -5.69 -17.74
C LYS A 84 0.09 -6.07 -18.37
N TYR A 85 -1.01 -5.83 -17.67
CA TYR A 85 -2.36 -6.18 -18.11
C TYR A 85 -3.24 -4.92 -18.15
N PRO A 86 -3.34 -4.22 -19.29
CA PRO A 86 -4.16 -3.02 -19.43
C PRO A 86 -5.62 -3.28 -19.06
N GLY A 87 -6.26 -2.34 -18.36
CA GLY A 87 -7.64 -2.49 -17.88
C GLY A 87 -7.79 -3.34 -16.62
N ILE A 88 -6.71 -3.92 -16.10
CA ILE A 88 -6.74 -4.73 -14.88
C ILE A 88 -6.26 -3.92 -13.68
N SER A 89 -7.13 -3.76 -12.69
CA SER A 89 -6.83 -3.08 -11.44
C SER A 89 -6.61 -4.08 -10.30
N LEU A 90 -5.82 -3.68 -9.31
CA LEU A 90 -5.74 -4.38 -8.03
C LEU A 90 -7.07 -4.24 -7.32
N GLY A 91 -7.66 -5.37 -6.94
CA GLY A 91 -8.96 -5.39 -6.31
C GLY A 91 -9.08 -6.45 -5.22
N TYR A 92 -10.21 -6.42 -4.54
CA TYR A 92 -10.53 -7.32 -3.44
C TYR A 92 -12.04 -7.53 -3.32
N PRO A 93 -12.49 -8.76 -3.01
CA PRO A 93 -13.92 -9.07 -2.92
C PRO A 93 -14.60 -8.46 -1.68
N THR A 94 -13.87 -8.32 -0.57
CA THR A 94 -14.42 -7.74 0.67
C THR A 94 -13.30 -7.20 1.56
N ALA A 95 -13.61 -6.17 2.35
CA ALA A 95 -12.68 -5.60 3.33
C ALA A 95 -12.70 -6.42 4.64
N LYS A 96 -12.18 -7.64 4.57
CA LYS A 96 -12.00 -8.54 5.73
C LYS A 96 -10.56 -9.03 5.78
N ARG A 97 -10.12 -9.42 6.98
CA ARG A 97 -8.81 -10.04 7.18
C ARG A 97 -8.68 -11.30 6.34
N GLU A 98 -7.44 -11.63 5.96
CA GLU A 98 -7.06 -12.85 5.23
C GLU A 98 -7.60 -12.92 3.79
N ILE A 99 -8.31 -11.88 3.34
CA ILE A 99 -8.74 -11.75 1.96
C ILE A 99 -7.55 -11.37 1.10
N ARG A 100 -7.29 -12.21 0.09
CA ARG A 100 -6.27 -11.96 -0.92
C ARG A 100 -6.72 -10.86 -1.85
N VAL A 101 -5.76 -9.99 -2.19
CA VAL A 101 -5.94 -9.05 -3.29
C VAL A 101 -5.62 -9.75 -4.61
N ARG A 102 -6.28 -9.33 -5.68
CA ARG A 102 -6.25 -9.98 -6.99
C ARG A 102 -6.38 -8.96 -8.12
N GLY A 103 -6.01 -9.34 -9.33
CA GLY A 103 -6.40 -8.58 -10.50
C GLY A 103 -7.92 -8.67 -10.73
N ILE A 104 -8.51 -7.56 -11.14
CA ILE A 104 -9.92 -7.44 -11.52
C ILE A 104 -10.05 -6.58 -12.79
N ASP A 105 -11.04 -6.87 -13.62
CA ASP A 105 -11.42 -6.01 -14.75
C ASP A 105 -12.56 -5.05 -14.37
N GLU A 106 -12.95 -4.19 -15.31
CA GLU A 106 -14.01 -3.19 -15.15
C GLU A 106 -15.41 -3.76 -14.89
N ASN A 107 -15.63 -5.05 -15.20
CA ASN A 107 -16.91 -5.73 -15.01
C ASN A 107 -16.99 -6.46 -13.68
N SER A 108 -15.94 -6.41 -12.86
CA SER A 108 -15.91 -7.07 -11.57
C SER A 108 -16.73 -6.33 -10.52
N ASP A 109 -17.54 -7.07 -9.76
CA ASP A 109 -18.24 -6.56 -8.57
C ASP A 109 -17.31 -6.33 -7.36
N ASN A 110 -16.00 -6.53 -7.52
CA ASN A 110 -15.02 -6.36 -6.45
C ASN A 110 -14.68 -4.87 -6.25
N PHE A 111 -14.24 -4.53 -5.05
CA PHE A 111 -13.71 -3.22 -4.75
C PHE A 111 -12.28 -3.07 -5.30
N TYR A 112 -11.89 -1.86 -5.69
CA TYR A 112 -10.55 -1.57 -6.23
C TYR A 112 -9.93 -0.24 -5.79
N TYR A 113 -10.60 0.46 -4.86
CA TYR A 113 -10.06 1.67 -4.25
C TYR A 113 -9.35 1.36 -2.93
N PHE A 114 -8.24 2.04 -2.70
CA PHE A 114 -7.44 1.93 -1.50
C PHE A 114 -7.19 3.30 -0.86
N ASN A 115 -7.05 3.32 0.46
CA ASN A 115 -6.51 4.48 1.18
C ASN A 115 -5.03 4.25 1.45
N LEU A 116 -4.18 5.22 1.11
CA LEU A 116 -2.74 5.19 1.43
C LEU A 116 -2.50 6.10 2.62
N ALA A 117 -2.10 5.52 3.76
CA ALA A 117 -1.66 6.28 4.92
C ALA A 117 -0.14 6.39 4.89
N ASP A 118 0.35 7.63 4.84
CA ASP A 118 1.78 7.95 4.88
C ASP A 118 2.40 7.53 6.23
N VAL A 119 3.68 7.20 6.22
CA VAL A 119 4.49 7.06 7.42
C VAL A 119 5.58 8.12 7.40
N ALA A 120 6.26 8.39 8.52
CA ALA A 120 7.29 9.43 8.59
C ALA A 120 8.54 9.18 7.68
N LYS A 121 8.49 8.19 6.79
CA LYS A 121 9.56 7.80 5.88
C LYS A 121 9.06 7.88 4.43
N ASP A 122 9.68 8.75 3.65
CA ASP A 122 9.29 9.02 2.26
C ASP A 122 9.12 7.74 1.41
N GLY A 123 8.02 7.70 0.65
CA GLY A 123 7.70 6.60 -0.26
C GLY A 123 7.11 5.36 0.42
N TYR A 124 7.00 5.34 1.75
CA TYR A 124 6.40 4.22 2.48
C TYR A 124 4.95 4.53 2.86
N TYR A 125 4.04 3.59 2.62
CA TYR A 125 2.62 3.75 2.93
C TYR A 125 2.02 2.46 3.45
N TYR A 126 1.11 2.58 4.40
CA TYR A 126 0.14 1.52 4.69
C TYR A 126 -1.00 1.59 3.68
N VAL A 127 -1.33 0.47 3.04
CA VAL A 127 -2.36 0.39 1.99
C VAL A 127 -3.59 -0.30 2.56
N TYR A 128 -4.64 0.46 2.79
CA TYR A 128 -5.90 0.00 3.38
C TYR A 128 -6.98 -0.18 2.29
N PRO A 129 -7.94 -1.10 2.45
CA PRO A 129 -9.17 -1.02 1.66
C PRO A 129 -9.87 0.32 1.92
N TYR A 130 -10.50 0.94 0.91
CA TYR A 130 -11.08 2.27 1.13
C TYR A 130 -12.18 2.32 2.21
N THR A 131 -12.79 1.17 2.51
CA THR A 131 -13.89 1.01 3.47
C THR A 131 -13.47 0.67 4.90
N SER A 132 -12.18 0.43 5.18
CA SER A 132 -11.73 0.09 6.54
C SER A 132 -10.28 0.50 6.79
N GLN A 133 -9.97 0.94 8.01
CA GLN A 133 -8.62 1.26 8.47
C GLN A 133 -8.03 0.19 9.42
N ASP A 134 -8.70 -0.96 9.57
CA ASP A 134 -8.31 -2.00 10.55
C ASP A 134 -7.29 -3.00 10.01
N MET A 135 -7.03 -2.95 8.70
CA MET A 135 -6.23 -3.94 7.99
C MET A 135 -5.52 -3.34 6.78
N VAL A 136 -4.31 -3.81 6.51
CA VAL A 136 -3.45 -3.34 5.42
C VAL A 136 -3.07 -4.48 4.49
N ILE A 137 -2.80 -4.18 3.22
CA ILE A 137 -2.15 -5.14 2.32
C ILE A 137 -0.75 -5.43 2.85
N ASN A 138 -0.48 -6.70 3.07
CA ASN A 138 0.87 -7.17 3.40
C ASN A 138 1.01 -8.64 2.97
N GLY A 139 2.22 -9.18 3.06
CA GLY A 139 2.47 -10.58 2.82
C GLY A 139 2.57 -11.39 4.11
N ASP A 140 2.74 -12.70 3.94
CA ASP A 140 3.17 -13.59 5.01
C ASP A 140 4.53 -13.15 5.56
N THR A 141 4.93 -13.73 6.68
CA THR A 141 6.03 -13.19 7.53
C THR A 141 7.11 -14.19 7.86
N ARG A 142 7.28 -15.18 7.02
CA ARG A 142 8.48 -16.01 7.08
C ARG A 142 9.68 -15.12 6.79
N MET A 143 10.85 -15.40 7.35
CA MET A 143 12.02 -14.54 7.10
C MET A 143 12.69 -14.82 5.74
N ASN A 144 12.41 -15.98 5.12
CA ASN A 144 13.13 -16.45 3.93
C ASN A 144 12.64 -15.78 2.63
N PRO A 145 13.51 -15.55 1.63
CA PRO A 145 13.12 -15.15 0.28
C PRO A 145 12.21 -16.19 -0.38
N GLN A 146 10.91 -15.93 -0.43
CA GLN A 146 9.96 -16.81 -1.10
C GLN A 146 8.76 -16.00 -1.59
N LEU A 147 8.09 -16.50 -2.63
CA LEU A 147 6.81 -15.96 -3.08
C LEU A 147 5.77 -16.07 -1.97
N ARG A 148 4.98 -15.00 -1.79
CA ARG A 148 3.96 -14.89 -0.74
C ARG A 148 2.67 -14.38 -1.32
N TRP A 149 1.53 -14.73 -0.73
CA TRP A 149 0.28 -14.08 -1.09
C TRP A 149 0.26 -12.64 -0.57
N ALA A 150 -0.34 -11.73 -1.34
CA ALA A 150 -0.73 -10.41 -0.86
C ALA A 150 -2.18 -10.47 -0.35
N TYR A 151 -2.41 -10.06 0.90
CA TYR A 151 -3.72 -10.10 1.53
C TYR A 151 -3.87 -9.07 2.64
N PHE A 152 -5.10 -8.84 3.09
CA PHE A 152 -5.35 -7.94 4.21
C PHE A 152 -4.96 -8.56 5.55
N ARG A 153 -3.97 -7.95 6.21
CA ARG A 153 -3.54 -8.29 7.57
C ARG A 153 -4.04 -7.25 8.55
N GLY A 154 -4.54 -7.70 9.70
CA GLY A 154 -5.00 -6.83 10.79
C GLY A 154 -4.15 -6.99 12.06
N ASN A 155 -4.49 -6.22 13.09
CA ASN A 155 -3.69 -6.03 14.31
C ASN A 155 -3.62 -7.23 15.30
N SER A 156 -4.01 -8.46 14.91
CA SER A 156 -4.05 -9.59 15.85
C SER A 156 -2.66 -10.17 16.14
N THR A 157 -2.37 -10.36 17.43
CA THR A 157 -1.16 -10.96 17.99
C THR A 157 -1.18 -12.48 17.82
N GLN A 158 -0.52 -13.00 16.79
CA GLN A 158 -0.05 -14.38 16.77
C GLN A 158 0.94 -14.52 15.63
N PHE A 159 2.24 -14.38 15.91
CA PHE A 159 3.34 -14.56 14.95
C PHE A 159 2.88 -14.49 13.49
N PRO A 160 2.80 -13.26 13.00
CA PRO A 160 3.65 -12.99 11.87
C PRO A 160 4.48 -11.70 12.19
N LEU A 161 5.67 -11.53 11.61
CA LEU A 161 6.44 -10.25 11.58
C LEU A 161 5.51 -9.01 11.53
N PRO A 162 5.94 -7.86 12.08
CA PRO A 162 5.12 -6.64 12.10
C PRO A 162 4.55 -6.34 10.72
N MET A 163 3.35 -5.78 10.67
CA MET A 163 2.83 -5.21 9.42
C MET A 163 3.73 -4.04 9.04
N LEU A 164 4.39 -4.17 7.90
CA LEU A 164 5.31 -3.18 7.38
C LEU A 164 4.61 -2.30 6.35
N PRO A 165 4.90 -1.00 6.31
CA PRO A 165 4.45 -0.17 5.21
C PRO A 165 5.10 -0.65 3.90
N LEU A 166 4.38 -0.51 2.80
CA LEU A 166 4.86 -0.81 1.46
C LEU A 166 5.63 0.40 0.91
N LEU A 167 6.80 0.15 0.34
CA LEU A 167 7.60 1.12 -0.39
C LEU A 167 7.11 1.22 -1.84
N PHE A 168 6.75 2.42 -2.26
CA PHE A 168 6.43 2.81 -3.63
C PHE A 168 7.66 3.44 -4.26
N THR A 169 8.35 2.70 -5.11
CA THR A 169 9.53 3.18 -5.86
C THR A 169 9.11 3.61 -7.25
N PRO A 170 9.23 4.90 -7.64
CA PRO A 170 8.93 5.33 -9.01
C PRO A 170 9.74 4.54 -10.04
N THR A 171 9.13 4.17 -11.18
CA THR A 171 9.82 3.46 -12.26
C THR A 171 10.43 4.37 -13.32
N THR A 172 10.03 5.63 -13.35
CA THR A 172 10.68 6.69 -14.12
C THR A 172 11.60 7.51 -13.21
N SER A 173 12.88 7.59 -13.57
CA SER A 173 13.75 8.66 -13.08
C SER A 173 13.04 9.97 -13.39
N VAL A 174 12.87 10.85 -12.40
CA VAL A 174 12.62 12.26 -12.68
C VAL A 174 13.84 12.71 -13.49
N THR A 175 13.70 12.81 -14.82
CA THR A 175 14.59 13.65 -15.60
C THR A 175 14.41 15.04 -15.00
N ALA A 176 15.38 15.47 -14.21
CA ALA A 176 15.51 16.88 -13.91
C ALA A 176 15.63 17.56 -15.28
N ASP A 177 14.60 18.30 -15.68
CA ASP A 177 14.75 19.30 -16.72
C ASP A 177 15.89 20.21 -16.25
N VAL A 178 17.03 20.04 -16.90
CA VAL A 178 18.10 21.01 -16.84
C VAL A 178 17.64 22.12 -17.77
N ASP A 179 17.24 23.24 -17.16
CA ASP A 179 17.01 24.50 -17.84
C ASP A 179 18.15 24.78 -18.83
N VAL A 180 17.78 25.08 -20.09
CA VAL A 180 18.63 25.76 -21.08
C VAL A 180 17.97 27.08 -21.43
#